data_AF-A0A060C9J9-F1
#
_entry.id   AF-A0A060C9J9-F1
#
_cell.length_a   1.000
_cell.length_b   1.000
_cell.length_c   1.000
_cell.angle_alpha   90.00
_cell.angle_beta   90.00
_cell.angle_gamma   90.00
#
_symmetry.space_group_name_H-M   'P 1'
#
loop_
_entity.id
_entity.type
_entity.pdbx_description
1 polymer ?
#
loop_
_entity_poly.entity_id
_entity_poly.type
_entity_poly.pdbx_seq_one_letter_code
_entity_poly.pdbx_strand_id
1 'polypeptide(L)'
;MSIMNAKALEKFRFDRRITEEEKALKAAAFTIVSTSHEIATQYQLYENKQNTRFEVIPPGYNTNVFYPYYRLEMPGHQVSPAQEYAMHRVYSEIERFLFNVDKPLILAIGRADKQKNFETIINSYGKDKELQAIANLAIFAGVRKDITQMPENEKETLTNL
;
A
#
# COMPACT_ATOMS: atom_id res chain seq x y z
N MET A 1 14.27 29.00 -4.43
CA MET A 1 13.08 28.15 -4.24
C MET A 1 12.60 27.76 -5.63
N SER A 2 12.93 26.53 -6.01
CA SER A 2 12.98 26.03 -7.39
C SER A 2 11.58 25.94 -8.00
N ILE A 3 11.53 25.99 -9.35
CA ILE A 3 10.39 25.86 -10.26
C ILE A 3 9.73 24.47 -10.10
N MET A 4 9.26 24.13 -8.90
CA MET A 4 8.32 23.04 -8.69
C MET A 4 6.90 23.59 -8.87
N ASN A 5 6.50 23.54 -10.14
CA ASN A 5 5.24 22.89 -10.52
C ASN A 5 3.94 23.72 -10.35
N ALA A 6 3.87 24.89 -10.98
CA ALA A 6 2.62 25.67 -11.09
C ALA A 6 1.42 24.83 -11.59
N LYS A 7 1.65 23.87 -12.50
CA LYS A 7 0.64 22.90 -12.95
C LYS A 7 0.16 21.95 -11.84
N ALA A 8 1.05 21.53 -10.94
CA ALA A 8 0.66 20.68 -9.82
C ALA A 8 -0.08 21.47 -8.73
N LEU A 9 0.30 22.72 -8.48
CA LEU A 9 -0.44 23.63 -7.61
C LEU A 9 -1.87 23.88 -8.15
N GLU A 10 -2.01 24.08 -9.45
CA GLU A 10 -3.33 24.23 -10.11
C GLU A 10 -4.17 22.94 -10.02
N LYS A 11 -3.55 21.77 -10.32
CA LYS A 11 -4.25 20.47 -10.33
C LYS A 11 -4.64 19.98 -8.93
N PHE A 12 -3.74 20.07 -7.96
CA PHE A 12 -3.90 19.47 -6.63
C PHE A 12 -4.26 20.47 -5.53
N ARG A 13 -4.17 21.78 -5.80
CA ARG A 13 -4.52 22.86 -4.88
C ARG A 13 -3.85 22.72 -3.51
N PHE A 14 -2.54 22.47 -3.53
CA PHE A 14 -1.75 22.24 -2.31
C PHE A 14 -1.84 23.40 -1.31
N ASP A 15 -1.84 24.65 -1.77
CA ASP A 15 -1.95 25.81 -0.87
C ASP A 15 -3.22 25.77 -0.02
N ARG A 16 -4.36 25.46 -0.65
CA ARG A 16 -5.64 25.30 0.06
C ARG A 16 -5.56 24.14 1.03
N ARG A 17 -5.06 22.99 0.59
CA ARG A 17 -4.96 21.79 1.43
C ARG A 17 -4.10 22.04 2.67
N ILE A 18 -2.90 22.58 2.49
CA ILE A 18 -1.96 22.90 3.58
C ILE A 18 -2.58 23.92 4.52
N THR A 19 -3.23 24.96 3.99
CA THR A 19 -3.92 25.96 4.82
C THR A 19 -5.00 25.34 5.71
N GLU A 20 -5.81 24.42 5.18
CA GLU A 20 -6.85 23.75 5.96
C GLU A 20 -6.26 22.73 6.97
N GLU A 21 -5.19 22.03 6.60
CA GLU A 21 -4.46 21.13 7.52
C GLU A 21 -3.84 21.91 8.70
N GLU A 22 -3.23 23.07 8.45
CA GLU A 22 -2.70 23.96 9.50
C GLU A 22 -3.79 24.46 10.46
N LYS A 23 -4.95 24.87 9.90
CA LYS A 23 -6.11 25.27 10.72
C LYS A 23 -6.61 24.10 11.58
N ALA A 24 -6.70 22.90 11.01
CA ALA A 24 -7.13 21.72 11.74
C ALA A 24 -6.16 21.36 12.87
N LEU A 25 -4.84 21.41 12.60
CA LEU A 25 -3.81 21.18 13.62
C LEU A 25 -3.90 22.19 14.76
N LYS A 26 -4.10 23.47 14.44
CA LYS A 26 -4.22 24.54 15.45
C LYS A 26 -5.48 24.41 16.32
N ALA A 27 -6.59 23.93 15.74
CA ALA A 27 -7.88 23.83 16.42
C ALA A 27 -8.03 22.52 17.23
N ALA A 28 -7.25 21.49 16.91
CA ALA A 28 -7.34 20.20 17.58
C ALA A 28 -6.87 20.28 19.04
N ALA A 29 -7.59 19.61 19.94
CA ALA A 29 -7.14 19.45 21.33
C ALA A 29 -5.89 18.56 21.44
N PHE A 30 -5.81 17.54 20.59
CA PHE A 30 -4.64 16.71 20.35
C PHE A 30 -4.79 16.00 18.99
N THR A 31 -3.67 15.59 18.41
CA THR A 31 -3.59 14.89 17.13
C THR A 31 -3.13 13.46 17.35
N ILE A 32 -3.92 12.49 16.88
CA ILE A 32 -3.55 11.07 16.90
C ILE A 32 -2.75 10.75 15.64
N VAL A 33 -1.64 10.06 15.81
CA VAL A 33 -0.75 9.58 14.73
C VAL A 33 -0.42 8.11 14.93
N SER A 34 -0.06 7.41 13.86
CA SER A 34 0.18 5.96 13.94
C SER A 34 1.57 5.65 14.48
N THR A 35 2.55 6.54 14.25
CA THR A 35 3.95 6.34 14.64
C THR A 35 4.61 7.64 15.08
N SER A 36 5.66 7.53 15.90
CA SER A 36 6.52 8.68 16.24
C SER A 36 7.29 9.21 15.01
N HIS A 37 7.55 8.35 14.02
CA HIS A 37 8.19 8.74 12.77
C HIS A 37 7.35 9.78 12.01
N GLU A 38 6.03 9.63 11.95
CA GLU A 38 5.12 10.62 11.32
C GLU A 38 5.29 12.02 11.94
N ILE A 39 5.40 12.10 13.27
CA ILE A 39 5.63 13.37 13.98
C ILE A 39 6.99 13.97 13.61
N ALA A 40 8.02 13.11 13.55
CA ALA A 40 9.40 13.52 13.34
C ALA A 40 9.67 13.95 11.89
N THR A 41 8.99 13.37 10.90
CA THR A 41 9.25 13.62 9.48
C THR A 41 8.12 14.36 8.79
N GLN A 42 6.91 13.82 8.78
CA GLN A 42 5.78 14.39 8.03
C GLN A 42 5.28 15.69 8.64
N TYR A 43 5.02 15.70 9.95
CA TYR A 43 4.55 16.90 10.65
C TYR A 43 5.64 17.94 10.88
N GLN A 44 6.92 17.61 10.67
CA GLN A 44 8.03 18.54 10.88
C GLN A 44 7.90 19.84 10.08
N LEU A 45 7.26 19.75 8.91
CA LEU A 45 7.12 20.87 7.98
C LEU A 45 5.96 21.82 8.32
N TYR A 46 5.08 21.44 9.24
CA TYR A 46 3.91 22.25 9.62
C TYR A 46 4.27 23.23 10.74
N GLU A 47 3.81 24.47 10.61
CA GLU A 47 4.04 25.55 11.55
C GLU A 47 3.34 25.27 12.88
N ASN A 48 2.10 24.78 12.84
CA ASN A 48 1.32 24.48 14.05
C ASN A 48 1.69 23.16 14.73
N LYS A 49 2.78 22.48 14.32
CA LYS A 49 3.26 21.27 14.98
C LYS A 49 3.46 21.47 16.50
N GLN A 50 4.02 22.61 16.92
CA GLN A 50 4.27 22.90 18.34
C GLN A 50 3.00 23.31 19.11
N ASN A 51 1.93 23.67 18.39
CA ASN A 51 0.69 24.17 18.97
C ASN A 51 -0.34 23.07 19.23
N THR A 52 -0.03 21.83 18.87
CA THR A 52 -0.87 20.66 19.13
C THR A 52 -0.09 19.61 19.92
N ARG A 53 -0.80 18.86 20.76
CA ARG A 53 -0.25 17.69 21.44
C ARG A 53 -0.43 16.47 20.55
N PHE A 54 0.63 15.70 20.32
CA PHE A 54 0.55 14.45 19.56
C PHE A 54 0.43 13.24 20.48
N GLU A 55 -0.43 12.29 20.10
CA GLU A 55 -0.58 10.98 20.74
C GLU A 55 -0.36 9.87 19.72
N VAL A 56 0.58 8.97 20.01
CA VAL A 56 0.87 7.83 19.13
C VAL A 56 -0.08 6.70 19.49
N ILE A 57 -1.04 6.41 18.61
CA ILE A 57 -1.96 5.28 18.74
C ILE A 57 -1.88 4.47 17.44
N PRO A 58 -1.04 3.42 17.42
CA PRO A 58 -0.91 2.57 16.23
C PRO A 58 -2.23 1.90 15.87
N PRO A 59 -2.62 1.85 14.59
CA PRO A 59 -3.81 1.13 14.17
C PRO A 59 -3.62 -0.38 14.36
N GLY A 60 -4.73 -1.10 14.54
CA GLY A 60 -4.77 -2.56 14.57
C GLY A 60 -5.21 -3.17 13.24
N TYR A 61 -5.25 -4.49 13.20
CA TYR A 61 -5.83 -5.27 12.10
C TYR A 61 -6.88 -6.25 12.63
N ASN A 62 -7.78 -6.72 11.76
CA ASN A 62 -8.81 -7.68 12.12
C ASN A 62 -8.20 -9.08 12.27
N THR A 63 -8.12 -9.59 13.50
CA THR A 63 -7.51 -10.90 13.83
C THR A 63 -8.34 -12.11 13.40
N ASN A 64 -9.59 -11.90 12.98
CA ASN A 64 -10.41 -12.95 12.35
C ASN A 64 -10.08 -13.11 10.85
N VAL A 65 -9.47 -12.09 10.24
CA VAL A 65 -9.09 -12.08 8.82
C VAL A 65 -7.59 -12.29 8.65
N PHE A 66 -6.78 -11.59 9.44
CA PHE A 66 -5.33 -11.69 9.43
C PHE A 66 -4.86 -12.42 10.67
N TYR A 67 -4.28 -13.59 10.46
CA TYR A 67 -3.76 -14.42 11.53
C TYR A 67 -2.55 -15.21 11.03
N PRO A 68 -1.71 -15.74 11.93
CA PRO A 68 -0.52 -16.47 11.54
C PRO A 68 -0.85 -17.68 10.67
N TYR A 69 0.00 -17.99 9.68
CA TYR A 69 -0.24 -19.06 8.71
C TYR A 69 -0.52 -20.43 9.36
N TYR A 70 0.14 -20.72 10.49
CA TYR A 70 -0.02 -21.95 11.25
C TYR A 70 -1.39 -22.10 11.92
N ARG A 71 -2.22 -21.04 11.98
CA ARG A 71 -3.55 -21.12 12.60
C ARG A 71 -4.48 -22.07 11.86
N LEU A 72 -4.27 -22.26 10.56
CA LEU A 72 -5.00 -23.22 9.74
C LEU A 72 -4.78 -24.67 10.18
N GLU A 73 -3.62 -24.95 10.79
CA GLU A 73 -3.23 -26.28 11.26
C GLU A 73 -3.58 -26.51 12.74
N MET A 74 -4.04 -25.47 13.45
CA MET A 74 -4.33 -25.55 14.88
C MET A 74 -5.62 -26.34 15.16
N PRO A 75 -5.61 -27.23 16.17
CA PRO A 75 -6.82 -27.95 16.58
C PRO A 75 -7.97 -26.99 16.93
N GLY A 76 -9.15 -27.23 16.36
CA GLY A 76 -10.36 -26.45 16.62
C GLY A 76 -10.49 -25.16 15.80
N HIS A 77 -9.51 -24.80 14.96
CA HIS A 77 -9.73 -23.76 13.97
C HIS A 77 -10.62 -24.30 12.84
N GLN A 78 -11.71 -23.59 12.55
CA GLN A 78 -12.63 -23.95 11.47
C GLN A 78 -12.64 -22.83 10.44
N VAL A 79 -12.43 -23.22 9.20
CA VAL A 79 -12.57 -22.37 8.02
C VAL A 79 -13.92 -22.70 7.40
N SER A 80 -14.71 -21.68 7.05
CA SER A 80 -15.98 -21.93 6.37
C SER A 80 -15.74 -22.50 4.96
N PRO A 81 -16.65 -23.31 4.41
CA PRO A 81 -16.51 -23.83 3.03
C PRO A 81 -16.31 -22.72 1.99
N ALA A 82 -16.92 -21.54 2.21
CA ALA A 82 -16.75 -20.38 1.35
C ALA A 82 -15.31 -19.81 1.39
N GLN A 83 -14.69 -19.78 2.57
CA GLN A 83 -13.29 -19.35 2.72
C GLN A 83 -12.33 -20.35 2.11
N GLU A 84 -12.56 -21.65 2.30
CA GLU A 84 -11.75 -22.72 1.69
C GLU A 84 -11.78 -22.63 0.15
N TYR A 85 -12.98 -22.49 -0.42
CA TYR A 85 -13.14 -22.30 -1.86
C TYR A 85 -12.43 -21.02 -2.36
N ALA A 86 -12.54 -19.92 -1.61
CA ALA A 86 -11.87 -18.67 -1.96
C ALA A 86 -10.34 -18.80 -1.94
N MET A 87 -9.79 -19.47 -0.92
CA MET A 87 -8.35 -19.75 -0.82
C MET A 87 -7.87 -20.61 -1.99
N HIS A 88 -8.54 -21.72 -2.26
CA HIS A 88 -8.20 -22.60 -3.38
C HIS A 88 -8.24 -21.84 -4.72
N ARG A 89 -9.29 -21.05 -4.95
CA ARG A 89 -9.42 -20.23 -6.16
C ARG A 89 -8.24 -19.26 -6.30
N VAL A 90 -7.93 -18.47 -5.27
CA VAL A 90 -6.83 -17.50 -5.32
C VAL A 90 -5.50 -18.20 -5.58
N TYR A 91 -5.26 -19.34 -4.93
CA TYR A 91 -4.04 -20.11 -5.10
C TYR A 91 -3.89 -20.63 -6.55
N SER A 92 -4.94 -21.26 -7.10
CA SER A 92 -4.96 -21.75 -8.48
C SER A 92 -4.76 -20.64 -9.54
N GLU A 93 -5.30 -19.45 -9.27
CA GLU A 93 -5.15 -18.28 -10.15
C GLU A 93 -3.72 -17.74 -10.18
N ILE A 94 -2.95 -17.94 -9.11
CA ILE A 94 -1.53 -17.57 -9.04
C ILE A 94 -0.67 -18.66 -9.69
N GLU A 95 -0.87 -19.93 -9.30
CA GLU A 95 -0.03 -21.05 -9.73
C GLU A 95 0.06 -21.20 -11.24
N ARG A 96 -1.03 -20.94 -11.98
CA ARG A 96 -1.05 -21.04 -13.44
C ARG A 96 -0.05 -20.12 -14.15
N PHE A 97 0.48 -19.10 -13.46
CA PHE A 97 1.48 -18.18 -14.00
C PHE A 97 2.91 -18.48 -13.51
N LEU A 98 3.08 -19.46 -12.60
CA LEU A 98 4.37 -19.81 -12.04
C LEU A 98 5.01 -20.95 -12.83
N PHE A 99 6.28 -20.81 -13.19
CA PHE A 99 7.04 -21.88 -13.85
C PHE A 99 7.40 -23.03 -12.90
N ASN A 100 7.64 -22.70 -11.62
CA ASN A 100 7.87 -23.67 -10.56
C ASN A 100 7.12 -23.20 -9.32
N VAL A 101 6.05 -23.90 -8.96
CA VAL A 101 5.18 -23.57 -7.82
C VAL A 101 5.86 -23.80 -6.47
N ASP A 102 6.90 -24.64 -6.39
CA ASP A 102 7.61 -24.96 -5.16
C ASP A 102 8.54 -23.82 -4.71
N LYS A 103 8.85 -22.86 -5.59
CA LYS A 103 9.66 -21.70 -5.21
C LYS A 103 8.86 -20.75 -4.32
N PRO A 104 9.48 -20.21 -3.25
CA PRO A 104 8.84 -19.20 -2.41
C PRO A 104 8.37 -17.99 -3.23
N LEU A 105 7.27 -17.38 -2.78
CA LEU A 105 6.64 -16.25 -3.46
C LEU A 105 7.02 -14.93 -2.80
N ILE A 106 7.62 -14.02 -3.58
CA ILE A 106 7.72 -12.61 -3.26
C ILE A 106 6.38 -11.98 -3.66
N LEU A 107 5.61 -11.55 -2.67
CA LEU A 107 4.27 -10.99 -2.86
C LEU A 107 4.26 -9.49 -2.58
N ALA A 108 3.87 -8.69 -3.58
CA ALA A 108 3.64 -7.26 -3.42
C ALA A 108 2.17 -6.93 -3.72
N ILE A 109 1.46 -6.39 -2.73
CA ILE A 109 0.05 -5.98 -2.86
C ILE A 109 -0.05 -4.49 -2.57
N GLY A 110 -0.73 -3.75 -3.44
CA GLY A 110 -1.02 -2.34 -3.20
C GLY A 110 -1.94 -1.77 -4.26
N ARG A 111 -2.39 -0.54 -4.09
CA ARG A 111 -3.11 0.17 -5.15
C ARG A 111 -2.14 0.54 -6.27
N ALA A 112 -2.63 0.56 -7.52
CA ALA A 112 -1.89 1.14 -8.63
C ALA A 112 -1.84 2.67 -8.52
N ASP A 113 -0.98 3.14 -7.64
CA ASP A 113 -0.58 4.53 -7.54
C ASP A 113 0.89 4.62 -7.95
N LYS A 114 1.28 5.66 -8.71
CA LYS A 114 2.68 5.95 -9.08
C LYS A 114 3.60 5.92 -7.85
N GLN A 115 3.08 6.25 -6.67
CA GLN A 115 3.85 6.25 -5.43
C GLN A 115 4.25 4.85 -4.93
N LYS A 116 3.63 3.77 -5.42
CA LYS A 116 3.92 2.39 -4.97
C LYS A 116 5.05 1.70 -5.73
N ASN A 117 5.68 2.38 -6.69
CA ASN A 117 6.93 2.02 -7.35
C ASN A 117 7.07 0.53 -7.75
N PHE A 118 5.98 -0.08 -8.23
CA PHE A 118 5.99 -1.48 -8.68
C PHE A 118 6.97 -1.71 -9.84
N GLU A 119 7.17 -0.70 -10.68
CA GLU A 119 8.14 -0.73 -11.78
C GLU A 119 9.55 -1.04 -11.28
N THR A 120 9.99 -0.43 -10.17
CA THR A 120 11.31 -0.73 -9.61
C THR A 120 11.40 -2.16 -9.11
N ILE A 121 10.35 -2.70 -8.47
CA ILE A 121 10.32 -4.09 -8.01
C ILE A 121 10.46 -5.04 -9.21
N ILE A 122 9.70 -4.80 -10.29
CA ILE A 122 9.76 -5.60 -11.52
C ILE A 122 11.16 -5.53 -12.14
N ASN A 123 11.72 -4.32 -12.27
CA ASN A 123 13.03 -4.12 -12.87
C ASN A 123 14.15 -4.76 -12.05
N SER A 124 14.12 -4.63 -10.73
CA SER A 124 15.10 -5.27 -9.83
C SER A 124 15.02 -6.78 -9.92
N TYR A 125 13.81 -7.35 -9.86
CA TYR A 125 13.62 -8.80 -10.00
C TYR A 125 14.02 -9.30 -11.38
N GLY A 126 13.66 -8.58 -12.46
CA GLY A 126 13.95 -8.93 -13.85
C GLY A 126 15.45 -8.98 -14.19
N LYS A 127 16.26 -8.19 -13.49
CA LYS A 127 17.72 -8.12 -13.68
C LYS A 127 18.50 -9.12 -12.83
N ASP A 128 17.92 -9.68 -11.79
CA ASP A 128 18.59 -10.59 -10.86
C ASP A 128 18.25 -12.07 -11.19
N LYS A 129 19.22 -12.78 -11.79
CA LYS A 129 19.07 -14.18 -12.18
C LYS A 129 19.12 -15.14 -11.01
N GLU A 130 19.84 -14.80 -9.95
CA GLU A 130 19.89 -15.61 -8.73
C GLU A 130 18.54 -15.54 -8.02
N LEU A 131 17.96 -14.35 -7.91
CA LEU A 131 16.64 -14.15 -7.32
C LEU A 131 15.54 -14.90 -8.11
N GLN A 132 15.57 -14.82 -9.45
CA GLN A 132 14.66 -15.60 -10.31
C GLN A 132 14.85 -17.12 -10.17
N ALA A 133 16.07 -17.57 -9.85
CA ALA A 133 16.34 -18.98 -9.65
C ALA A 133 15.72 -19.48 -8.34
N ILE A 134 15.67 -18.66 -7.29
CA ILE A 134 15.24 -19.09 -5.95
C ILE A 134 13.82 -18.69 -5.54
N ALA A 135 13.18 -17.72 -6.23
CA ALA A 135 11.86 -17.23 -5.85
C ALA A 135 10.99 -16.92 -7.08
N ASN A 136 9.67 -16.83 -6.85
CA ASN A 136 8.69 -16.29 -7.78
C ASN A 136 8.32 -14.85 -7.38
N LEU A 137 7.84 -14.03 -8.31
CA LEU A 137 7.31 -12.69 -8.03
C LEU A 137 5.82 -12.60 -8.44
N ALA A 138 4.96 -12.19 -7.51
CA ALA A 138 3.57 -11.83 -7.79
C ALA A 138 3.27 -10.41 -7.32
N ILE A 139 2.71 -9.60 -8.22
CA ILE A 139 2.32 -8.21 -7.95
C ILE A 139 0.82 -8.04 -8.16
N PHE A 140 0.12 -7.57 -7.12
CA PHE A 140 -1.29 -7.21 -7.16
C PHE A 140 -1.43 -5.69 -7.03
N ALA A 141 -1.42 -4.99 -8.16
CA ALA A 141 -1.52 -3.54 -8.26
C ALA A 141 -2.99 -3.04 -8.32
N GLY A 142 -3.81 -3.40 -7.34
CA GLY A 142 -5.20 -2.98 -7.21
C GLY A 142 -6.20 -3.82 -8.01
N VAL A 143 -7.48 -3.71 -7.66
CA VAL A 143 -8.56 -4.48 -8.30
C VAL A 143 -8.96 -3.78 -9.60
N ARG A 144 -8.74 -4.43 -10.74
CA ARG A 144 -9.16 -3.98 -12.07
C ARG A 144 -10.70 -3.94 -12.16
N LYS A 145 -11.35 -2.92 -11.60
CA LYS A 145 -12.71 -2.53 -11.99
C LYS A 145 -12.56 -1.47 -13.08
N ASP A 146 -12.74 -1.89 -14.32
CA ASP A 146 -12.72 -1.09 -15.55
C ASP A 146 -11.60 -0.03 -15.66
N ILE A 147 -10.52 -0.38 -16.36
CA ILE A 147 -9.43 0.54 -16.74
C ILE A 147 -9.96 1.79 -17.49
N THR A 148 -11.16 1.69 -18.09
CA THR A 148 -11.88 2.77 -18.77
C THR A 148 -12.53 3.77 -17.81
N GLN A 149 -12.74 3.40 -16.54
CA GLN A 149 -13.38 4.21 -15.49
C GLN A 149 -12.39 4.67 -14.40
N MET A 150 -11.10 4.32 -14.53
CA MET A 150 -10.07 4.68 -13.55
C MET A 150 -9.61 6.14 -13.73
N PRO A 151 -9.32 6.88 -12.64
CA PRO A 151 -8.68 8.19 -12.71
C PRO A 151 -7.37 8.11 -13.52
N GLU A 152 -7.10 9.14 -14.32
CA GLU A 152 -6.03 9.13 -15.33
C GLU A 152 -4.64 8.81 -14.79
N ASN A 153 -4.36 9.19 -13.53
CA ASN A 153 -3.11 8.84 -12.84
C ASN A 153 -2.95 7.33 -12.56
N GLU A 154 -4.03 6.63 -12.20
CA GLU A 154 -4.03 5.19 -11.96
C GLU A 154 -3.88 4.43 -13.29
N LYS A 155 -4.52 4.93 -14.35
CA LYS A 155 -4.44 4.37 -15.71
C LYS A 155 -3.03 4.46 -16.30
N GLU A 156 -2.37 5.61 -16.17
CA GLU A 156 -1.00 5.83 -16.69
C GLU A 156 0.03 4.95 -15.95
N THR A 157 -0.14 4.75 -14.64
CA THR A 157 0.72 3.83 -13.86
C THR A 157 0.56 2.39 -14.32
N LEU A 158 -0.67 1.96 -14.57
CA LEU A 158 -0.98 0.59 -14.99
C LEU A 158 -0.60 0.30 -16.44
N THR A 159 -0.52 1.31 -17.31
CA THR A 159 -0.16 1.14 -18.72
C THR A 159 1.36 1.00 -18.89
N ASN A 160 2.13 1.47 -17.90
CA ASN A 160 3.60 1.43 -17.90
C ASN A 160 4.18 0.27 -17.05
N LEU A 161 3.33 -0.61 -16.50
CA LEU A 161 3.72 -1.88 -15.85
C LEU A 161 3.64 -3.03 -16.85
#